data_AF-M4STT9-F1
#
_entry.id   AF-M4STT9-F1
#
_cell.length_a   1.000
_cell.length_b   1.000
_cell.length_c   1.000
_cell.angle_alpha   90.00
_cell.angle_beta   90.00
_cell.angle_gamma   90.00
#
_symmetry.space_group_name_H-M   'P 1'
#
loop_
_entity.id
_entity.type
_entity.pdbx_description
1 polymer ?
#
loop_
_entity_poly.entity_id
_entity_poly.type
_entity_poly.pdbx_seq_one_letter_code
_entity_poly.pdbx_strand_id
1 'polypeptide(L)'
;MATDTEAKVTEAQKPSGLNSASQQVKAIVKAKLQTSLYTLEKLKEQYESIAAGSTTLTPAEVKKALNNIVYGEAKEETPKALGTTMFKPPTSNDQENNCKGTGAEHPAKSVAATMVCICAKATNNGVGHICSPKQKGDATTWDGKVGSATTQFTNIFSHCITAPAAELTSSALETALARVTAALTRETNNIYLGTFIQSKCDGSDSNGACVQYTGRAATDTEQFTKVPWVEKLQELTTNLRKAEKAKEAQQQLNRQAQQPIGSSAEL
;
A
#
# COMPACT_ATOMS: atom_id res chain seq x y z
N MET A 1 38.47 15.77 43.89
CA MET A 1 37.38 15.65 42.89
C MET A 1 37.69 14.65 41.76
N ALA A 2 38.90 14.07 41.64
CA ALA A 2 39.23 13.05 40.64
C ALA A 2 38.75 11.62 40.98
N THR A 3 38.42 11.35 42.24
CA THR A 3 38.22 9.99 42.78
C THR A 3 36.86 9.36 42.45
N ASP A 4 35.81 10.15 42.25
CA ASP A 4 34.46 9.60 41.96
C ASP A 4 34.31 9.14 40.50
N THR A 5 35.04 9.79 39.58
CA THR A 5 35.09 9.40 38.16
C THR A 5 35.93 8.14 37.97
N GLU A 6 37.07 8.01 38.65
CA GLU A 6 37.90 6.79 38.60
C GLU A 6 37.17 5.56 39.16
N ALA A 7 36.40 5.73 40.24
CA ALA A 7 35.60 4.66 40.82
C ALA A 7 34.52 4.16 39.83
N LYS A 8 33.78 5.06 39.18
CA LYS A 8 32.75 4.72 38.17
C LYS A 8 33.34 4.07 36.92
N VAL A 9 34.51 4.52 36.47
CA VAL A 9 35.24 3.92 35.34
C VAL A 9 35.70 2.51 35.69
N THR A 10 36.18 2.29 36.92
CA THR A 10 36.60 0.97 37.40
C THR A 10 35.41 0.00 37.54
N GLU A 11 34.27 0.49 38.02
CA GLU A 11 33.01 -0.28 38.10
C GLU A 11 32.54 -0.74 36.71
N ALA A 12 32.57 0.15 35.72
CA ALA A 12 32.19 -0.13 34.34
C ALA A 12 33.16 -1.08 33.59
N GLN A 13 34.40 -1.22 34.09
CA GLN A 13 35.43 -2.10 33.54
C GLN A 13 35.40 -3.52 34.11
N LYS A 14 34.70 -3.77 35.23
CA LYS A 14 34.56 -5.10 35.84
C LYS A 14 33.92 -6.15 34.91
N PRO A 15 32.83 -5.86 34.17
CA PRO A 15 32.19 -6.84 33.28
C PRO A 15 33.04 -7.26 32.09
N SER A 16 34.03 -6.43 31.72
CA SER A 16 34.92 -6.62 30.56
C SER A 16 36.32 -7.11 30.94
N GLY A 17 36.58 -7.38 32.23
CA GLY A 17 37.89 -7.83 32.73
C GLY A 17 39.01 -6.78 32.62
N LEU A 18 38.68 -5.54 32.23
CA LEU A 18 39.63 -4.47 31.95
C LEU A 18 40.28 -3.88 33.20
N ASN A 19 39.70 -4.09 34.38
CA ASN A 19 40.20 -3.56 35.65
C ASN A 19 41.65 -4.03 35.96
N SER A 20 41.96 -5.29 35.65
CA SER A 20 43.27 -5.94 35.89
C SER A 20 44.25 -5.88 34.70
N ALA A 21 43.83 -5.31 33.57
CA ALA A 21 44.64 -5.26 32.34
C ALA A 21 45.77 -4.21 32.41
N SER A 22 46.86 -4.49 31.69
CA SER A 22 48.00 -3.55 31.56
C SER A 22 47.60 -2.25 30.86
N GLN A 23 48.37 -1.18 31.06
CA GLN A 23 48.10 0.12 30.42
C GLN A 23 48.11 0.03 28.88
N GLN A 24 48.98 -0.78 28.30
CA GLN A 24 49.00 -1.03 26.85
C GLN A 24 47.73 -1.72 26.37
N VAL A 25 47.23 -2.73 27.08
CA VAL A 25 45.97 -3.42 26.74
C VAL A 25 44.79 -2.45 26.86
N LYS A 26 44.74 -1.63 27.92
CA LYS A 26 43.71 -0.59 28.08
C LYS A 26 43.74 0.43 26.94
N ALA A 27 44.93 0.83 26.46
CA ALA A 27 45.07 1.76 25.35
C ALA A 27 44.62 1.16 24.01
N ILE A 28 44.97 -0.09 23.73
CA ILE A 28 44.54 -0.81 22.51
C ILE A 28 43.02 -0.98 22.50
N VAL A 29 42.44 -1.41 23.63
CA VAL A 29 40.98 -1.57 23.76
C VAL A 29 40.28 -0.23 23.62
N LYS A 30 40.81 0.85 24.21
CA LYS A 30 40.27 2.21 24.03
C LYS A 30 40.25 2.63 22.57
N ALA A 31 41.33 2.41 21.82
CA ALA A 31 41.40 2.75 20.40
C ALA A 31 40.37 1.96 19.58
N LYS A 32 40.24 0.64 19.81
CA LYS A 32 39.22 -0.19 19.13
C LYS A 32 37.79 0.22 19.49
N LEU A 33 37.56 0.58 20.75
CA LEU A 33 36.26 1.06 21.23
C LEU A 33 35.90 2.40 20.60
N GLN A 34 36.87 3.33 20.46
CA GLN A 34 36.65 4.63 19.81
C GLN A 34 36.22 4.47 18.34
N THR A 35 36.85 3.58 17.57
CA THR A 35 36.43 3.29 16.20
C THR A 35 35.01 2.71 16.15
N SER A 36 34.69 1.79 17.05
CA SER A 36 33.37 1.15 17.13
C SER A 36 32.28 2.15 17.54
N LEU A 37 32.57 3.03 18.50
CA LEU A 37 31.69 4.10 18.95
C LEU A 37 31.43 5.11 17.83
N TYR A 38 32.45 5.48 17.06
CA TYR A 38 32.30 6.35 15.89
C TYR A 38 31.38 5.71 14.83
N THR A 39 31.54 4.41 14.55
CA THR A 39 30.64 3.69 13.64
C THR A 39 29.20 3.65 14.15
N LEU A 40 29.00 3.40 15.45
CA LEU A 40 27.69 3.42 16.09
C LEU A 40 27.05 4.81 16.06
N GLU A 41 27.82 5.87 16.30
CA GLU A 41 27.36 7.26 16.20
C GLU A 41 26.91 7.60 14.78
N LYS A 42 27.70 7.24 13.77
CA LYS A 42 27.32 7.45 12.35
C LYS A 42 26.06 6.68 11.97
N LEU A 43 25.91 5.44 12.46
CA LEU A 43 24.72 4.65 12.18
C LEU A 43 23.49 5.19 12.95
N LYS A 44 23.69 5.73 14.15
CA LYS A 44 22.64 6.42 14.92
C LYS A 44 22.16 7.68 14.20
N GLU A 45 23.07 8.53 13.71
CA GLU A 45 22.73 9.70 12.89
C GLU A 45 21.91 9.31 11.65
N GLN A 46 22.31 8.22 10.97
CA GLN A 46 21.58 7.69 9.82
C GLN A 46 20.17 7.21 10.20
N TYR A 47 20.02 6.51 11.33
CA TYR A 47 18.71 6.11 11.82
C TYR A 47 17.85 7.29 12.25
N GLU A 48 18.39 8.30 12.94
CA GLU A 48 17.64 9.50 13.32
C GLU A 48 17.14 10.25 12.08
N SER A 49 17.94 10.31 11.01
CA SER A 49 17.51 10.84 9.71
C SER A 49 16.38 10.02 9.07
N ILE A 50 16.46 8.69 9.12
CA ILE A 50 15.41 7.79 8.59
C ILE A 50 14.14 7.88 9.44
N ALA A 51 14.26 7.88 10.77
CA ALA A 51 13.16 7.96 11.71
C ALA A 51 12.44 9.32 11.63
N ALA A 52 13.19 10.42 11.47
CA ALA A 52 12.61 11.75 11.26
C ALA A 52 11.79 11.84 9.96
N GLY A 53 12.10 11.02 8.95
CA GLY A 53 11.34 10.90 7.71
C GLY A 53 10.26 9.80 7.71
N SER A 54 10.20 8.96 8.75
CA SER A 54 9.27 7.85 8.87
C SER A 54 7.95 8.32 9.48
N THR A 55 6.85 8.04 8.80
CA THR A 55 5.52 8.11 9.44
C THR A 55 5.37 6.86 10.30
N THR A 56 5.02 6.99 11.58
CA THR A 56 4.65 5.82 12.40
C THR A 56 3.39 5.23 11.81
N LEU A 57 3.53 4.19 10.98
CA LEU A 57 2.41 3.55 10.31
C LEU A 57 1.92 2.39 11.17
N THR A 58 0.86 2.63 11.92
CA THR A 58 0.26 1.59 12.78
C THR A 58 -0.59 0.62 11.95
N PRO A 59 -0.80 -0.63 12.42
CA PRO A 59 -1.72 -1.55 11.77
C PRO A 59 -3.14 -0.97 11.61
N ALA A 60 -3.59 -0.15 12.55
CA ALA A 60 -4.89 0.52 12.48
C ALA A 60 -4.96 1.54 11.33
N GLU A 61 -3.90 2.32 11.11
CA GLU A 61 -3.83 3.27 10.00
C GLU A 61 -3.73 2.56 8.64
N VAL A 62 -2.98 1.46 8.57
CA VAL A 62 -2.93 0.61 7.37
C VAL A 62 -4.31 0.07 7.03
N LYS A 63 -5.05 -0.47 8.02
CA LYS A 63 -6.42 -0.94 7.83
C LYS A 63 -7.36 0.18 7.37
N LYS A 64 -7.30 1.36 7.99
CA LYS A 64 -8.07 2.54 7.57
C LYS A 64 -7.77 2.94 6.13
N ALA A 65 -6.49 2.96 5.74
CA ALA A 65 -6.09 3.27 4.37
C ALA A 65 -6.61 2.24 3.36
N LEU A 66 -6.42 0.95 3.64
CA LEU A 66 -6.91 -0.14 2.78
C LEU A 66 -8.43 -0.14 2.66
N ASN A 67 -9.16 0.05 3.76
CA ASN A 67 -10.62 0.13 3.71
C ASN A 67 -11.10 1.36 2.92
N ASN A 68 -10.36 2.47 2.95
CA ASN A 68 -10.65 3.62 2.11
C ASN A 68 -10.40 3.33 0.63
N ILE A 69 -9.28 2.68 0.30
CA ILE A 69 -8.96 2.26 -1.07
C ILE A 69 -10.04 1.30 -1.61
N VAL A 70 -10.45 0.32 -0.81
CA VAL A 70 -11.35 -0.76 -1.25
C VAL A 70 -12.80 -0.32 -1.24
N TYR A 71 -13.29 0.28 -0.15
CA TYR A 71 -14.71 0.56 0.07
C TYR A 71 -15.06 2.05 0.04
N GLY A 72 -14.06 2.93 -0.09
CA GLY A 72 -14.23 4.39 -0.07
C GLY A 72 -14.51 4.96 1.32
N GLU A 73 -14.21 4.22 2.39
CA GLU A 73 -14.40 4.65 3.77
C GLU A 73 -13.20 4.29 4.68
N ALA A 74 -12.64 5.30 5.37
CA ALA A 74 -11.48 5.12 6.25
C ALA A 74 -11.88 4.63 7.65
N LYS A 75 -12.03 3.31 7.80
CA LYS A 75 -12.33 2.64 9.09
C LYS A 75 -11.31 1.58 9.43
N GLU A 76 -11.03 1.37 10.71
CA GLU A 76 -10.12 0.30 11.14
C GLU A 76 -10.76 -1.08 10.93
N GLU A 77 -12.00 -1.25 11.35
CA GLU A 77 -12.79 -2.43 11.03
C GLU A 77 -13.20 -2.42 9.55
N THR A 78 -13.25 -3.61 8.94
CA THR A 78 -13.72 -3.76 7.57
C THR A 78 -15.16 -3.23 7.46
N PRO A 79 -15.39 -2.15 6.69
CA PRO A 79 -16.72 -1.58 6.57
C PRO A 79 -17.64 -2.52 5.80
N LYS A 80 -18.95 -2.39 6.04
CA LYS A 80 -19.93 -2.92 5.10
C LYS A 80 -19.78 -2.16 3.80
N ALA A 81 -19.74 -2.87 2.67
CA ALA A 81 -19.79 -2.22 1.37
C ALA A 81 -21.10 -1.43 1.25
N LEU A 82 -21.01 -0.16 0.87
CA LEU A 82 -22.15 0.71 0.64
C LEU A 82 -21.92 1.47 -0.65
N GLY A 83 -22.88 1.44 -1.56
CA GLY A 83 -22.81 2.19 -2.82
C GLY A 83 -22.37 3.63 -2.63
N THR A 84 -22.97 4.30 -1.65
CA THR A 84 -22.74 5.71 -1.32
C THR A 84 -21.32 5.99 -0.82
N THR A 85 -20.61 4.99 -0.29
CA THR A 85 -19.20 5.13 0.07
C THR A 85 -18.29 4.71 -1.07
N MET A 86 -18.69 3.75 -1.90
CA MET A 86 -17.89 3.24 -3.01
C MET A 86 -17.77 4.23 -4.17
N PHE A 87 -18.84 4.97 -4.46
CA PHE A 87 -18.91 5.96 -5.54
C PHE A 87 -18.78 7.39 -5.00
N LYS A 88 -18.25 8.30 -5.82
CA LYS A 88 -18.11 9.72 -5.52
C LYS A 88 -19.43 10.46 -5.79
N PRO A 89 -19.90 11.34 -4.89
CA PRO A 89 -20.98 12.26 -5.19
C PRO A 89 -20.54 13.37 -6.19
N PRO A 90 -21.46 13.93 -7.00
CA PRO A 90 -22.86 13.54 -7.11
C PRO A 90 -23.02 12.18 -7.81
N THR A 91 -23.93 11.35 -7.30
CA THR A 91 -24.15 10.00 -7.83
C THR A 91 -25.11 10.01 -9.01
N SER A 92 -24.85 9.18 -10.03
CA SER A 92 -25.79 8.96 -11.12
C SER A 92 -26.70 7.74 -10.88
N ASN A 93 -27.84 7.70 -11.58
CA ASN A 93 -28.68 6.51 -11.73
C ASN A 93 -28.45 5.84 -13.09
N ASP A 94 -27.26 6.02 -13.66
CA ASP A 94 -26.86 5.51 -14.95
C ASP A 94 -25.47 4.89 -14.84
N GLN A 95 -25.33 3.67 -15.36
CA GLN A 95 -24.12 2.86 -15.19
C GLN A 95 -22.93 3.51 -15.87
N GLU A 96 -23.10 4.01 -17.09
CA GLU A 96 -22.04 4.69 -17.82
C GLU A 96 -21.50 5.88 -17.04
N ASN A 97 -22.37 6.77 -16.57
CA ASN A 97 -21.97 7.96 -15.81
C ASN A 97 -21.27 7.63 -14.49
N ASN A 98 -21.54 6.47 -13.88
CA ASN A 98 -20.81 6.03 -12.69
C ASN A 98 -19.49 5.31 -13.01
N CYS A 99 -19.32 4.85 -14.26
CA CYS A 99 -18.16 4.09 -14.72
C CYS A 99 -17.26 4.86 -15.69
N LYS A 100 -17.51 6.16 -15.91
CA LYS A 100 -16.64 7.07 -16.67
C LYS A 100 -16.28 8.30 -15.86
N GLY A 101 -15.05 8.79 -16.01
CA GLY A 101 -14.64 10.05 -15.39
C GLY A 101 -13.18 10.40 -15.62
N THR A 102 -12.70 11.40 -14.90
CA THR A 102 -11.34 11.94 -15.06
C THR A 102 -10.68 12.14 -13.70
N GLY A 103 -9.49 11.56 -13.50
CA GLY A 103 -8.63 11.81 -12.34
C GLY A 103 -9.33 11.74 -10.99
N ALA A 104 -9.07 12.74 -10.14
CA ALA A 104 -9.58 12.81 -8.77
C ALA A 104 -11.13 12.94 -8.68
N GLU A 105 -11.77 13.33 -9.78
CA GLU A 105 -13.23 13.47 -9.89
C GLU A 105 -13.89 12.21 -10.46
N HIS A 106 -13.14 11.13 -10.67
CA HIS A 106 -13.70 9.89 -11.18
C HIS A 106 -14.80 9.32 -10.25
N PRO A 107 -16.03 9.06 -10.76
CA PRO A 107 -17.16 8.59 -9.95
C PRO A 107 -16.89 7.24 -9.27
N ALA A 108 -16.29 6.28 -9.96
CA ALA A 108 -15.81 5.03 -9.35
C ALA A 108 -14.51 5.27 -8.53
N LYS A 109 -14.66 5.85 -7.33
CA LYS A 109 -13.53 6.29 -6.49
C LYS A 109 -12.89 5.19 -5.64
N SER A 110 -13.41 3.97 -5.65
CA SER A 110 -12.95 2.82 -4.84
C SER A 110 -12.74 1.58 -5.70
N VAL A 111 -11.94 0.63 -5.23
CA VAL A 111 -11.77 -0.67 -5.91
C VAL A 111 -13.10 -1.39 -6.04
N ALA A 112 -13.96 -1.33 -5.01
CA ALA A 112 -15.27 -1.97 -5.05
C ALA A 112 -16.19 -1.36 -6.12
N ALA A 113 -16.19 -0.03 -6.30
CA ALA A 113 -16.90 0.61 -7.41
C ALA A 113 -16.35 0.18 -8.78
N THR A 114 -15.01 0.13 -8.93
CA THR A 114 -14.37 -0.38 -10.15
C THR A 114 -14.77 -1.82 -10.45
N MET A 115 -14.82 -2.71 -9.44
CA MET A 115 -15.29 -4.09 -9.60
C MET A 115 -16.75 -4.14 -10.06
N VAL A 116 -17.63 -3.31 -9.49
CA VAL A 116 -19.02 -3.24 -9.95
C VAL A 116 -19.09 -2.83 -11.42
N CYS A 117 -18.34 -1.82 -11.85
CA CYS A 117 -18.34 -1.36 -13.24
C CYS A 117 -17.91 -2.42 -14.26
N ILE A 118 -16.88 -3.21 -13.95
CA ILE A 118 -16.34 -4.22 -14.89
C ILE A 118 -17.07 -5.58 -14.80
N CYS A 119 -17.84 -5.83 -13.74
CA CYS A 119 -18.43 -7.15 -13.49
C CYS A 119 -19.96 -7.17 -13.44
N ALA A 120 -20.62 -6.07 -13.08
CA ALA A 120 -22.07 -6.09 -12.89
C ALA A 120 -22.80 -6.22 -14.23
N LYS A 121 -23.78 -7.12 -14.28
CA LYS A 121 -24.63 -7.32 -15.45
C LYS A 121 -25.56 -6.11 -15.61
N ALA A 122 -25.48 -5.44 -16.76
CA ALA A 122 -26.41 -4.35 -17.07
C ALA A 122 -27.86 -4.85 -17.16
N THR A 123 -28.81 -3.94 -16.93
CA THR A 123 -30.25 -4.27 -17.03
C THR A 123 -30.71 -4.51 -18.46
N ASN A 124 -30.16 -3.75 -19.42
CA ASN A 124 -30.49 -3.85 -20.83
C ASN A 124 -29.33 -4.51 -21.57
N ASN A 125 -29.59 -5.64 -22.24
CA ASN A 125 -28.59 -6.41 -23.00
C ASN A 125 -27.30 -6.71 -22.21
N GLY A 126 -27.43 -6.90 -20.89
CA GLY A 126 -26.28 -7.11 -20.02
C GLY A 126 -25.68 -8.50 -20.18
N VAL A 127 -24.35 -8.56 -20.20
CA VAL A 127 -23.61 -9.83 -20.19
C VAL A 127 -23.51 -10.33 -18.75
N GLY A 128 -23.97 -11.55 -18.49
CA GLY A 128 -23.78 -12.22 -17.20
C GLY A 128 -22.39 -12.85 -17.08
N HIS A 129 -22.00 -13.22 -15.86
CA HIS A 129 -20.83 -14.06 -15.59
C HIS A 129 -19.46 -13.50 -16.03
N ILE A 130 -19.34 -12.18 -16.21
CA ILE A 130 -18.14 -11.54 -16.75
C ILE A 130 -16.90 -11.80 -15.87
N CYS A 131 -17.06 -11.68 -14.55
CA CYS A 131 -15.94 -11.83 -13.62
C CYS A 131 -15.88 -13.20 -12.92
N SER A 132 -16.95 -13.99 -13.02
CA SER A 132 -16.97 -15.37 -12.51
C SER A 132 -18.08 -16.16 -13.19
N PRO A 133 -17.82 -17.42 -13.62
CA PRO A 133 -18.86 -18.33 -14.09
C PRO A 133 -19.99 -18.54 -13.07
N LYS A 134 -19.70 -18.35 -11.78
CA LYS A 134 -20.66 -18.55 -10.68
C LYS A 134 -21.27 -17.25 -10.13
N GLN A 135 -20.88 -16.09 -10.67
CA GLN A 135 -21.59 -14.84 -10.40
C GLN A 135 -23.08 -15.07 -10.68
N LYS A 136 -23.98 -14.52 -9.85
CA LYS A 136 -25.43 -14.67 -10.06
C LYS A 136 -25.83 -13.90 -11.33
N GLY A 137 -25.58 -14.53 -12.47
CA GLY A 137 -25.63 -13.90 -13.78
C GLY A 137 -27.04 -13.62 -14.27
N ASP A 138 -28.10 -14.10 -13.61
CA ASP A 138 -29.47 -13.95 -14.13
C ASP A 138 -30.46 -13.24 -13.20
N ALA A 139 -30.18 -13.13 -11.89
CA ALA A 139 -31.15 -12.61 -10.92
C ALA A 139 -30.87 -11.16 -10.44
N THR A 140 -29.68 -10.60 -10.71
CA THR A 140 -29.28 -9.30 -10.18
C THR A 140 -28.67 -8.43 -11.25
N THR A 141 -29.49 -7.75 -12.04
CA THR A 141 -29.02 -6.68 -12.94
C THR A 141 -28.70 -5.40 -12.16
N TRP A 142 -27.87 -4.55 -12.75
CA TRP A 142 -27.61 -3.21 -12.27
C TRP A 142 -28.09 -2.19 -13.31
N ASP A 143 -28.77 -1.15 -12.84
CA ASP A 143 -29.25 -0.03 -13.67
C ASP A 143 -28.36 1.21 -13.51
N GLY A 144 -27.26 1.09 -12.77
CA GLY A 144 -26.40 2.20 -12.41
C GLY A 144 -26.75 2.85 -11.07
N LYS A 145 -27.89 2.54 -10.42
CA LYS A 145 -28.21 3.15 -9.12
C LYS A 145 -27.18 2.80 -8.07
N VAL A 146 -26.52 3.81 -7.53
CA VAL A 146 -25.45 3.65 -6.53
C VAL A 146 -25.92 2.84 -5.32
N GLY A 147 -27.12 3.09 -4.78
CA GLY A 147 -27.64 2.32 -3.63
C GLY A 147 -27.68 0.80 -3.86
N SER A 148 -27.99 0.36 -5.08
CA SER A 148 -28.07 -1.06 -5.46
C SER A 148 -26.71 -1.67 -5.82
N ALA A 149 -25.68 -0.84 -6.06
CA ALA A 149 -24.32 -1.32 -6.31
C ALA A 149 -23.75 -2.13 -5.13
N THR A 150 -24.25 -1.90 -3.91
CA THR A 150 -23.92 -2.69 -2.72
C THR A 150 -24.17 -4.18 -2.97
N THR A 151 -25.37 -4.54 -3.42
CA THR A 151 -25.76 -5.93 -3.68
C THR A 151 -24.92 -6.55 -4.78
N GLN A 152 -24.63 -5.76 -5.82
CA GLN A 152 -23.77 -6.18 -6.92
C GLN A 152 -22.37 -6.52 -6.42
N PHE A 153 -21.73 -5.60 -5.70
CA PHE A 153 -20.41 -5.81 -5.13
C PHE A 153 -20.38 -7.03 -4.21
N THR A 154 -21.33 -7.16 -3.28
CA THR A 154 -21.40 -8.31 -2.37
C THR A 154 -21.50 -9.64 -3.13
N ASN A 155 -22.29 -9.70 -4.21
CA ASN A 155 -22.36 -10.89 -5.02
C ASN A 155 -21.03 -11.18 -5.73
N ILE A 156 -20.46 -10.20 -6.42
CA ILE A 156 -19.20 -10.34 -7.16
C ILE A 156 -18.07 -10.76 -6.22
N PHE A 157 -17.91 -10.04 -5.11
CA PHE A 157 -16.83 -10.25 -4.15
C PHE A 157 -16.91 -11.61 -3.45
N SER A 158 -18.11 -12.18 -3.29
CA SER A 158 -18.28 -13.53 -2.72
C SER A 158 -17.62 -14.65 -3.53
N HIS A 159 -17.25 -14.37 -4.77
CA HIS A 159 -16.53 -15.31 -5.64
C HIS A 159 -15.01 -15.10 -5.63
N CYS A 160 -14.51 -14.05 -4.98
CA CYS A 160 -13.08 -13.85 -4.79
C CYS A 160 -12.54 -14.86 -3.77
N ILE A 161 -11.41 -15.47 -4.08
CA ILE A 161 -10.71 -16.36 -3.15
C ILE A 161 -9.91 -15.50 -2.17
N THR A 162 -10.04 -15.81 -0.88
CA THR A 162 -9.17 -15.20 0.14
C THR A 162 -7.77 -15.79 0.00
N ALA A 163 -6.78 -14.93 -0.29
CA ALA A 163 -5.39 -15.33 -0.28
C ALA A 163 -4.95 -15.73 1.15
N PRO A 164 -3.94 -16.61 1.29
CA PRO A 164 -3.35 -16.90 2.59
C PRO A 164 -2.88 -15.62 3.29
N ALA A 165 -2.90 -15.61 4.62
CA ALA A 165 -2.34 -14.51 5.38
C ALA A 165 -0.86 -14.31 5.03
N ALA A 166 -0.50 -13.08 4.68
CA ALA A 166 0.87 -12.67 4.38
C ALA A 166 1.14 -11.31 5.03
N GLU A 167 2.41 -11.03 5.34
CA GLU A 167 2.82 -9.68 5.73
C GLU A 167 2.58 -8.74 4.54
N LEU A 168 1.88 -7.63 4.79
CA LEU A 168 1.66 -6.62 3.78
C LEU A 168 2.96 -5.83 3.57
N THR A 169 3.44 -5.81 2.33
CA THR A 169 4.65 -5.06 1.96
C THR A 169 4.36 -4.02 0.90
N SER A 170 5.22 -3.01 0.81
CA SER A 170 5.18 -2.02 -0.28
C SER A 170 5.27 -2.71 -1.65
N SER A 171 6.19 -3.67 -1.80
CA SER A 171 6.37 -4.44 -3.04
C SER A 171 5.13 -5.24 -3.45
N ALA A 172 4.38 -5.80 -2.50
CA ALA A 172 3.13 -6.50 -2.80
C ALA A 172 2.07 -5.54 -3.37
N LEU A 173 1.95 -4.34 -2.83
CA LEU A 173 1.02 -3.32 -3.33
C LEU A 173 1.45 -2.76 -4.69
N GLU A 174 2.75 -2.53 -4.90
CA GLU A 174 3.31 -2.14 -6.21
C GLU A 174 2.99 -3.19 -7.28
N THR A 175 3.20 -4.47 -6.96
CA THR A 175 2.91 -5.58 -7.86
C THR A 175 1.42 -5.64 -8.21
N ALA A 176 0.55 -5.45 -7.22
CA ALA A 176 -0.90 -5.42 -7.44
C ALA A 176 -1.31 -4.27 -8.36
N LEU A 177 -0.80 -3.05 -8.12
CA LEU A 177 -1.09 -1.90 -8.96
C LEU A 177 -0.54 -2.09 -10.38
N ALA A 178 0.69 -2.60 -10.53
CA ALA A 178 1.30 -2.87 -11.82
C ALA A 178 0.47 -3.87 -12.67
N ARG A 179 -0.13 -4.88 -12.04
CA ARG A 179 -1.05 -5.81 -12.73
C ARG A 179 -2.30 -5.12 -13.24
N VAL A 180 -2.87 -4.19 -12.47
CA VAL A 180 -4.03 -3.41 -12.93
C VAL A 180 -3.62 -2.48 -14.07
N THR A 181 -2.50 -1.77 -13.94
CA THR A 181 -1.97 -0.89 -14.99
C THR A 181 -1.71 -1.66 -16.29
N ALA A 182 -1.17 -2.89 -16.20
CA ALA A 182 -0.92 -3.74 -17.36
C ALA A 182 -2.20 -4.27 -18.02
N ALA A 183 -3.32 -4.29 -17.30
CA ALA A 183 -4.64 -4.67 -17.82
C ALA A 183 -5.39 -3.49 -18.48
N LEU A 184 -4.83 -2.29 -18.46
CA LEU A 184 -5.42 -1.13 -19.12
C LEU A 184 -5.28 -1.24 -20.64
N THR A 185 -6.38 -0.97 -21.34
CA THR A 185 -6.41 -0.87 -22.80
C THR A 185 -6.66 0.58 -23.20
N ARG A 186 -6.12 0.99 -24.33
CA ARG A 186 -6.32 2.33 -24.87
C ARG A 186 -7.24 2.29 -26.08
N GLU A 187 -8.12 3.28 -26.18
CA GLU A 187 -8.83 3.59 -27.42
C GLU A 187 -8.84 5.10 -27.65
N THR A 188 -8.29 5.54 -28.80
CA THR A 188 -8.15 6.94 -29.22
C THR A 188 -7.65 7.90 -28.12
N ASN A 189 -8.59 8.47 -27.34
CA ASN A 189 -8.42 9.51 -26.32
C ASN A 189 -8.76 9.05 -24.89
N ASN A 190 -9.00 7.77 -24.66
CA ASN A 190 -9.39 7.27 -23.34
C ASN A 190 -8.64 5.98 -23.01
N ILE A 191 -8.54 5.71 -21.72
CA ILE A 191 -8.02 4.45 -21.18
C ILE A 191 -9.18 3.69 -20.55
N TYR A 192 -9.17 2.37 -20.70
CA TYR A 192 -10.21 1.48 -20.22
C TYR A 192 -9.61 0.38 -19.36
N LEU A 193 -10.32 0.03 -18.29
CA LEU A 193 -10.13 -1.22 -17.57
C LEU A 193 -11.35 -2.11 -17.81
N GLY A 194 -11.15 -3.38 -18.13
CA GLY A 194 -12.22 -4.28 -18.56
C GLY A 194 -12.41 -4.26 -20.08
N THR A 195 -13.53 -4.79 -20.54
CA THR A 195 -13.80 -4.95 -21.98
C THR A 195 -14.59 -3.76 -22.50
N PHE A 196 -13.94 -2.88 -23.26
CA PHE A 196 -14.58 -1.85 -24.07
C PHE A 196 -14.75 -2.36 -25.50
N ILE A 197 -15.97 -2.26 -26.04
CA ILE A 197 -16.30 -2.67 -27.41
C ILE A 197 -16.52 -1.43 -28.26
N GLN A 198 -17.42 -0.53 -27.82
CA GLN A 198 -17.70 0.73 -28.50
C GLN A 198 -18.47 1.68 -27.59
N SER A 199 -18.47 2.97 -27.95
CA SER A 199 -19.31 4.06 -27.41
C SER A 199 -19.19 4.36 -25.91
N LYS A 200 -19.44 3.40 -25.01
CA LYS A 200 -19.60 3.63 -23.57
C LYS A 200 -19.35 2.38 -22.71
N CYS A 201 -19.13 2.60 -21.42
CA CYS A 201 -19.01 1.54 -20.41
C CYS A 201 -20.32 1.38 -19.62
N ASP A 202 -21.34 0.78 -20.26
CA ASP A 202 -22.67 0.59 -19.66
C ASP A 202 -22.98 -0.85 -19.27
N GLY A 203 -22.05 -1.78 -19.45
CA GLY A 203 -22.19 -3.20 -19.12
C GLY A 203 -23.02 -4.01 -20.12
N SER A 204 -23.48 -3.40 -21.22
CA SER A 204 -24.16 -4.12 -22.30
C SER A 204 -23.19 -4.89 -23.19
N ASP A 205 -23.67 -5.96 -23.83
CA ASP A 205 -22.94 -6.77 -24.81
C ASP A 205 -22.46 -5.98 -26.03
N SER A 206 -23.18 -4.92 -26.39
CA SER A 206 -22.89 -4.10 -27.56
C SER A 206 -21.88 -2.98 -27.29
N ASN A 207 -21.66 -2.56 -26.04
CA ASN A 207 -20.80 -1.41 -25.71
C ASN A 207 -19.61 -1.80 -24.81
N GLY A 208 -19.84 -2.64 -23.79
CA GLY A 208 -18.79 -3.20 -22.96
C GLY A 208 -18.99 -3.02 -21.45
N ALA A 209 -18.40 -3.93 -20.69
CA ALA A 209 -18.27 -3.88 -19.24
C ALA A 209 -16.87 -3.40 -18.87
N CYS A 210 -16.77 -2.11 -18.59
CA CYS A 210 -15.50 -1.43 -18.41
C CYS A 210 -15.59 -0.25 -17.44
N VAL A 211 -14.44 0.32 -17.13
CA VAL A 211 -14.31 1.67 -16.57
C VAL A 211 -13.57 2.53 -17.58
N GLN A 212 -14.08 3.72 -17.88
CA GLN A 212 -13.45 4.68 -18.79
C GLN A 212 -12.76 5.80 -18.01
N TYR A 213 -11.44 5.85 -18.12
CA TYR A 213 -10.61 6.96 -17.65
C TYR A 213 -10.41 7.94 -18.81
N THR A 214 -11.11 9.07 -18.73
CA THR A 214 -11.20 10.07 -19.79
C THR A 214 -10.01 11.04 -19.72
N GLY A 215 -9.25 11.19 -20.82
CA GLY A 215 -8.09 12.10 -20.86
C GLY A 215 -7.37 12.18 -22.21
N ARG A 216 -7.15 13.40 -22.71
CA ARG A 216 -6.69 13.74 -24.09
C ARG A 216 -5.36 13.15 -24.58
N ALA A 217 -4.53 12.53 -23.73
CA ALA A 217 -3.19 12.09 -24.13
C ALA A 217 -3.01 10.57 -23.95
N ALA A 218 -3.27 9.86 -25.04
CA ALA A 218 -2.56 8.71 -25.59
C ALA A 218 -1.60 7.83 -24.75
N THR A 219 -0.74 8.41 -23.94
CA THR A 219 0.33 7.71 -23.21
C THR A 219 0.30 8.02 -21.73
N ASP A 220 -0.60 8.88 -21.30
CA ASP A 220 -0.58 9.44 -19.97
C ASP A 220 -1.59 8.72 -19.08
N THR A 221 -1.07 7.77 -18.31
CA THR A 221 -1.82 7.15 -17.22
C THR A 221 -2.07 8.15 -16.07
N GLU A 222 -1.67 9.42 -16.18
CA GLU A 222 -1.90 10.45 -15.15
C GLU A 222 -3.36 10.48 -14.68
N GLN A 223 -4.32 10.37 -15.60
CA GLN A 223 -5.74 10.37 -15.22
C GLN A 223 -6.13 9.11 -14.44
N PHE A 224 -5.50 7.97 -14.72
CA PHE A 224 -5.68 6.76 -13.94
C PHE A 224 -4.97 6.87 -12.57
N THR A 225 -3.74 7.39 -12.52
CA THR A 225 -3.00 7.52 -11.25
C THR A 225 -3.66 8.48 -10.28
N LYS A 226 -4.40 9.48 -10.80
CA LYS A 226 -5.17 10.43 -10.00
C LYS A 226 -6.54 9.89 -9.56
N VAL A 227 -6.95 8.70 -9.98
CA VAL A 227 -8.19 8.09 -9.48
C VAL A 227 -8.05 7.87 -7.97
N PRO A 228 -9.05 8.23 -7.14
CA PRO A 228 -8.86 8.31 -5.70
C PRO A 228 -8.33 7.03 -5.02
N TRP A 229 -8.73 5.84 -5.46
CA TRP A 229 -8.22 4.59 -4.88
C TRP A 229 -6.79 4.28 -5.34
N VAL A 230 -6.40 4.69 -6.54
CA VAL A 230 -5.05 4.50 -7.09
C VAL A 230 -4.07 5.41 -6.36
N GLU A 231 -4.39 6.70 -6.26
CA GLU A 231 -3.58 7.68 -5.55
C GLU A 231 -3.35 7.25 -4.09
N LYS A 232 -4.41 6.85 -3.38
CA LYS A 232 -4.31 6.36 -2.00
C LYS A 232 -3.50 5.08 -1.87
N LEU A 233 -3.57 4.19 -2.86
CA LEU A 233 -2.75 2.99 -2.88
C LEU A 233 -1.27 3.33 -3.05
N GLN A 234 -0.94 4.30 -3.90
CA GLN A 234 0.43 4.80 -4.09
C GLN A 234 0.97 5.50 -2.83
N GLU A 235 0.13 6.28 -2.14
CA GLU A 235 0.44 6.90 -0.85
C GLU A 235 0.74 5.83 0.21
N LEU A 236 -0.14 4.83 0.38
CA LEU A 236 0.05 3.74 1.34
C LEU A 236 1.32 2.94 1.03
N THR A 237 1.56 2.65 -0.25
CA THR A 237 2.78 1.96 -0.72
C THR A 237 4.04 2.75 -0.34
N THR A 238 4.03 4.07 -0.55
CA THR A 238 5.15 4.94 -0.20
C THR A 238 5.40 4.97 1.30
N ASN A 239 4.34 5.02 2.10
CA ASN A 239 4.45 5.00 3.57
C ASN A 239 4.95 3.66 4.09
N LEU A 240 4.47 2.53 3.54
CA LEU A 240 4.99 1.21 3.86
C LEU A 240 6.48 1.09 3.52
N ARG A 241 6.91 1.59 2.36
CA ARG A 241 8.32 1.56 1.95
C ARG A 241 9.22 2.33 2.92
N LYS A 242 8.74 3.46 3.44
CA LYS A 242 9.46 4.22 4.48
C LYS A 242 9.55 3.43 5.80
N ALA A 243 8.45 2.82 6.23
CA ALA A 243 8.40 2.02 7.45
C ALA A 243 9.31 0.78 7.36
N GLU A 244 9.33 0.09 6.21
CA GLU A 244 10.21 -1.05 5.94
C GLU A 244 11.68 -0.66 6.05
N LYS A 245 12.09 0.45 5.41
CA LYS A 245 13.47 0.98 5.51
C LYS A 245 13.86 1.35 6.94
N ALA A 246 12.94 1.93 7.71
CA ALA A 246 13.18 2.25 9.11
C ALA A 246 13.39 0.98 9.96
N LYS A 247 12.57 -0.07 9.73
CA LYS A 247 12.70 -1.38 10.38
C LYS A 247 14.05 -2.03 10.05
N GLU A 248 14.46 -2.01 8.78
CA GLU A 248 15.75 -2.56 8.34
C GLU A 248 16.94 -1.84 9.00
N ALA A 249 16.93 -0.51 9.03
CA ALA A 249 17.97 0.30 9.67
C ALA A 249 18.09 0.00 11.17
N GLN A 250 16.95 -0.12 11.87
CA GLN A 250 16.94 -0.46 13.29
C GLN A 250 17.48 -1.87 13.56
N GLN A 251 17.14 -2.84 12.72
CA GLN A 251 17.69 -4.19 12.84
C GLN A 251 19.21 -4.20 12.60
N GLN A 252 19.70 -3.38 11.67
CA GLN A 252 21.14 -3.25 11.41
C GLN A 252 21.88 -2.66 12.63
N LEU A 253 21.32 -1.63 13.26
CA LEU A 253 21.85 -1.06 14.51
C LEU A 253 21.90 -2.09 15.63
N ASN A 254 20.82 -2.82 15.85
CA ASN A 254 20.77 -3.87 16.87
C ASN A 254 21.80 -4.98 16.60
N ARG A 255 21.96 -5.40 15.34
CA ARG A 255 22.99 -6.37 14.95
C ARG A 255 24.40 -5.85 15.23
N GLN A 256 24.71 -4.60 14.86
CA GLN A 256 26.03 -4.01 15.10
C GLN A 256 26.33 -3.83 16.59
N ALA A 257 25.35 -3.40 17.38
CA ALA A 257 25.49 -3.25 18.83
C ALA A 257 25.72 -4.60 19.55
N GLN A 258 25.28 -5.72 18.95
CA GLN A 258 25.46 -7.07 19.47
C GLN A 258 26.71 -7.78 18.93
N GLN A 259 27.42 -7.21 17.95
CA GLN A 259 28.66 -7.85 17.47
C GLN A 259 29.73 -7.81 18.56
N PRO A 260 30.36 -8.96 18.89
CA PRO A 260 31.45 -8.97 19.83
C PRO A 260 32.62 -8.14 19.27
N ILE A 261 33.28 -7.38 20.16
CA ILE A 261 34.43 -6.49 19.87
C ILE A 261 35.67 -7.27 19.35
N GLY A 262 35.53 -8.56 19.03
CA GLY A 262 36.62 -9.51 18.80
C GLY A 262 36.88 -9.98 17.37
N SER A 263 36.09 -9.64 16.34
CA SER A 263 36.35 -10.20 14.99
C SER A 263 37.51 -9.54 14.22
N SER A 264 38.13 -8.48 14.75
CA SER A 264 39.32 -7.85 14.13
C SER A 264 40.63 -8.34 14.77
N ALA A 265 40.72 -9.63 15.08
CA ALA A 265 41.91 -10.27 15.64
C ALA A 265 42.38 -11.49 14.84
N GLU A 266 42.18 -11.46 13.52
CA GLU A 266 42.94 -12.31 12.60
C GLU A 266 43.68 -11.39 11.62
N LEU A 267 44.91 -11.04 12.01
CA LEU A 267 46.08 -10.76 11.17
C LEU A 267 47.30 -10.59 12.10
#